data_AF-A0AAW2ITH4-F1
#
_entry.id   AF-A0AAW2ITH4-F1
#
_cell.length_a   1.000
_cell.length_b   1.000
_cell.length_c   1.000
_cell.angle_alpha   90.00
_cell.angle_beta   90.00
_cell.angle_gamma   90.00
#
_symmetry.space_group_name_H-M   'P 1'
#
loop_
_entity.id
_entity.type
_entity.pdbx_description
1 polymer ?
#
loop_
_entity_poly.entity_id
_entity_poly.type
_entity_poly.pdbx_seq_one_letter_code
_entity_poly.pdbx_strand_id
1 'polypeptide(L)'
;MGSKPRISTAMASVRRLRRKPSYSSRRLTKLPESRHRVGGGPSVSDKLEALKSLIPSEKKELKPDQLFQETADYIVLLKTQVFVLQKLIDFYGSQPQENPNAV
;
A
#
# COMPACT_ATOMS: atom_id res chain seq x y z
N MET A 1 -5.14 -24.87 -96.85
CA MET A 1 -5.29 -23.40 -96.78
C MET A 1 -5.82 -23.03 -95.40
N GLY A 2 -5.16 -22.08 -94.72
CA GLY A 2 -5.61 -21.47 -93.45
C GLY A 2 -5.53 -22.41 -92.23
N SER A 3 -5.11 -22.02 -91.03
CA SER A 3 -4.80 -20.71 -90.45
C SER A 3 -3.91 -20.90 -89.22
N LYS A 4 -3.32 -19.78 -88.79
CA LYS A 4 -2.13 -19.58 -87.94
C LYS A 4 -2.26 -19.93 -86.44
N PRO A 5 -1.12 -19.97 -85.71
CA PRO A 5 -0.99 -20.38 -84.30
C PRO A 5 -0.97 -19.19 -83.31
N ARG A 6 -1.10 -19.47 -82.00
CA ARG A 6 -0.66 -18.69 -80.80
C ARG A 6 -1.44 -19.22 -79.58
N ILE A 7 -0.94 -19.44 -78.36
CA ILE A 7 0.06 -18.75 -77.53
C ILE A 7 0.78 -19.79 -76.64
N SER A 8 2.08 -19.53 -76.45
CA SER A 8 3.03 -20.10 -75.50
C SER A 8 2.69 -19.88 -74.03
N THR A 9 2.96 -20.86 -73.15
CA THR A 9 3.42 -20.56 -71.78
C THR A 9 4.39 -21.62 -71.26
N ALA A 10 5.64 -21.18 -71.21
CA ALA A 10 6.80 -21.57 -70.40
C ALA A 10 6.84 -22.94 -69.70
N MET A 11 7.88 -23.70 -70.06
CA MET A 11 8.46 -24.75 -69.24
C MET A 11 9.31 -24.19 -68.07
N ALA A 12 9.39 -25.01 -67.03
CA ALA A 12 10.60 -25.34 -66.26
C ALA A 12 11.09 -24.42 -65.10
N SER A 13 11.02 -25.04 -63.91
CA SER A 13 12.12 -25.19 -62.95
C SER A 13 12.32 -24.19 -61.80
N VAL A 14 12.02 -24.72 -60.60
CA VAL A 14 12.82 -24.67 -59.36
C VAL A 14 13.14 -23.29 -58.76
N ARG A 15 12.60 -23.02 -57.56
CA ARG A 15 13.39 -22.71 -56.35
C ARG A 15 12.53 -22.75 -55.09
N ARG A 16 12.95 -23.61 -54.17
CA ARG A 16 12.44 -23.77 -52.80
C ARG A 16 12.77 -22.53 -51.98
N LEU A 17 11.79 -21.95 -51.28
CA LEU A 17 12.05 -21.16 -50.07
C LEU A 17 10.96 -21.46 -49.02
N ARG A 18 11.37 -22.37 -48.14
CA ARG A 18 10.88 -22.78 -46.81
C ARG A 18 9.99 -21.73 -46.11
N ARG A 19 8.66 -21.85 -46.21
CA ARG A 19 7.72 -21.19 -45.28
C ARG A 19 7.60 -22.05 -44.02
N LYS A 20 8.08 -21.54 -42.87
CA LYS A 20 7.87 -22.16 -41.56
C LYS A 20 6.37 -22.06 -41.19
N PRO A 21 5.72 -23.13 -40.71
CA PRO A 21 4.35 -23.04 -40.23
C PRO A 21 4.33 -22.43 -38.82
N SER A 22 3.49 -21.40 -38.64
CA SER A 22 3.12 -20.88 -37.33
C SER A 22 2.24 -21.93 -36.63
N TYR A 23 2.83 -22.71 -35.73
CA TYR A 23 2.11 -23.67 -34.93
C TYR A 23 1.60 -22.98 -33.66
N SER A 24 0.28 -22.87 -33.59
CA SER A 24 -0.53 -22.85 -32.37
C SER A 24 0.16 -23.47 -31.15
N SER A 25 0.37 -22.69 -30.08
CA SER A 25 0.25 -23.23 -28.72
C SER A 25 0.06 -22.12 -27.70
N ARG A 26 -1.20 -22.04 -27.28
CA ARG A 26 -1.70 -21.42 -26.04
C ARG A 26 -0.74 -21.66 -24.87
N ARG A 27 -0.12 -20.60 -24.37
CA ARG A 27 0.26 -20.50 -22.95
C ARG A 27 -0.14 -19.12 -22.45
N LEU A 28 -1.41 -19.01 -22.09
CA LEU A 28 -1.89 -18.09 -21.07
C LEU A 28 -1.11 -18.42 -19.79
N THR A 29 0.01 -17.74 -19.57
CA THR A 29 0.66 -17.72 -18.27
C THR A 29 -0.26 -16.97 -17.34
N LYS A 30 -0.95 -17.74 -16.50
CA LYS A 30 -1.80 -17.29 -15.39
C LYS A 30 -1.14 -16.12 -14.69
N LEU A 31 -1.76 -14.95 -14.80
CA LEU A 31 -1.60 -13.88 -13.84
C LEU A 31 -1.94 -14.49 -12.47
N PRO A 32 -1.11 -14.37 -11.43
CA PRO A 32 -1.62 -14.65 -10.10
C PRO A 32 -2.65 -13.57 -9.81
N GLU A 33 -3.93 -13.96 -9.86
CA GLU A 33 -4.99 -13.27 -9.13
C GLU A 33 -4.54 -13.15 -7.68
N SER A 34 -3.92 -12.01 -7.35
CA SER A 34 -3.78 -11.57 -5.97
C SER A 34 -5.17 -11.23 -5.48
N ARG A 35 -5.84 -12.29 -5.02
CA ARG A 35 -6.97 -12.35 -4.09
C ARG A 35 -7.54 -10.99 -3.71
N HIS A 36 -8.79 -10.78 -4.11
CA HIS A 36 -9.74 -9.97 -3.38
C HIS A 36 -9.47 -10.03 -1.86
N ARG A 37 -8.93 -8.96 -1.27
CA ARG A 37 -9.14 -8.65 0.15
C ARG A 37 -10.26 -7.62 0.25
N VAL A 38 -11.46 -8.05 -0.07
CA VAL A 38 -12.67 -7.35 0.37
C VAL A 38 -12.92 -7.81 1.80
N GLY A 39 -12.79 -6.89 2.77
CA GLY A 39 -13.21 -7.11 4.16
C GLY A 39 -12.18 -7.79 5.05
N GLY A 40 -11.01 -7.18 5.24
CA GLY A 40 -10.03 -7.62 6.24
C GLY A 40 -9.63 -6.46 7.11
N GLY A 41 -10.37 -6.23 8.21
CA GLY A 41 -9.90 -5.31 9.25
C GLY A 41 -8.51 -5.73 9.75
N PRO A 42 -7.72 -4.81 10.33
CA PRO A 42 -6.39 -5.12 10.83
C PRO A 42 -6.49 -6.30 11.80
N SER A 43 -5.59 -7.27 11.60
CA SER A 43 -5.52 -8.45 12.45
C SER A 43 -5.18 -8.03 13.88
N VAL A 44 -5.44 -8.91 14.85
CA VAL A 44 -5.07 -8.63 16.25
C VAL A 44 -3.57 -8.38 16.39
N SER A 45 -2.75 -9.08 15.60
CA SER A 45 -1.29 -8.86 15.57
C SER A 45 -0.95 -7.44 15.10
N ASP A 46 -1.58 -6.98 14.01
CA ASP A 46 -1.34 -5.63 13.47
C ASP A 46 -1.73 -4.55 14.50
N LYS A 47 -2.83 -4.76 15.24
CA LYS A 47 -3.26 -3.86 16.31
C LYS A 47 -2.28 -3.82 17.48
N LEU A 48 -1.73 -4.96 17.88
CA LEU A 48 -0.75 -5.03 18.97
C LEU A 48 0.59 -4.41 18.58
N GLU A 49 1.03 -4.60 17.34
CA GLU A 49 2.23 -3.96 16.81
C GLU A 49 2.05 -2.44 16.74
N ALA A 50 0.91 -1.98 16.24
CA ALA A 50 0.56 -0.56 16.23
C ALA A 50 0.53 0.02 17.66
N LEU A 51 -0.09 -0.68 18.61
CA LEU A 51 -0.15 -0.24 20.01
C LEU A 51 1.25 -0.07 20.61
N LYS A 52 2.14 -1.04 20.38
CA LYS A 52 3.52 -1.00 20.85
C LYS A 52 4.31 0.18 20.27
N SER A 53 4.03 0.60 19.04
CA SER A 53 4.69 1.77 18.43
C SER A 53 4.32 3.11 19.09
N LEU A 54 3.21 3.18 19.84
CA LEU A 54 2.71 4.39 20.49
C LEU A 54 3.22 4.59 21.92
N ILE A 55 3.75 3.53 22.54
CA ILE A 55 4.21 3.57 23.91
C ILE A 55 5.72 3.81 23.90
N PRO A 56 6.24 4.78 24.68
CA PRO A 56 7.66 4.98 24.84
C PRO A 56 8.25 3.85 25.68
N SER A 57 8.51 2.70 25.06
CA SER A 57 9.10 1.52 25.68
C SER A 57 10.32 1.07 24.89
N GLU A 58 11.45 0.92 25.57
CA GLU A 58 12.71 0.48 24.95
C GLU A 58 12.73 -1.03 24.62
N LYS A 59 11.72 -1.77 25.11
CA LYS A 59 11.68 -3.22 25.00
C LYS A 59 11.08 -3.66 23.66
N LYS A 60 11.94 -4.21 22.80
CA LYS A 60 11.55 -4.76 21.49
C LYS A 60 10.66 -6.01 21.56
N GLU A 61 10.50 -6.67 22.69
CA GLU A 61 9.57 -7.80 22.82
C GLU A 61 8.85 -7.71 24.17
N LEU A 62 7.57 -7.36 24.12
CA LEU A 62 6.69 -7.29 25.29
C LEU A 62 5.60 -8.33 25.13
N LYS A 63 5.34 -9.08 26.21
CA LYS A 63 4.14 -9.92 26.26
C LYS A 63 2.89 -9.02 26.27
N PRO A 64 1.76 -9.49 25.72
CA PRO A 64 0.54 -8.69 25.65
C PRO A 64 0.13 -8.10 27.01
N ASP A 65 0.19 -8.89 28.09
CA ASP A 65 -0.20 -8.43 29.43
C ASP A 65 0.64 -7.24 29.92
N GLN A 66 1.95 -7.27 29.67
CA GLN A 66 2.86 -6.17 30.00
C GLN A 66 2.61 -4.96 29.11
N LEU A 67 2.35 -5.19 27.82
CA LEU A 67 2.02 -4.12 26.88
C LEU A 67 0.78 -3.35 27.34
N PHE A 68 -0.26 -4.05 27.79
CA PHE A 68 -1.47 -3.41 28.30
C PHE A 68 -1.25 -2.65 29.60
N GLN A 69 -0.40 -3.16 30.49
CA GLN A 69 -0.03 -2.44 31.71
C GLN A 69 0.74 -1.16 31.39
N GLU A 70 1.81 -1.23 30.58
CA GLU A 70 2.57 -0.05 30.16
C GLU A 70 1.67 0.95 29.40
N THR A 71 0.71 0.46 28.61
CA THR A 71 -0.30 1.31 27.95
C THR A 71 -1.15 2.05 28.98
N ALA A 72 -1.67 1.35 29.99
CA ALA A 72 -2.54 1.94 30.99
C ALA A 72 -1.81 3.04 31.78
N ASP A 73 -0.57 2.75 32.20
CA ASP A 73 0.30 3.71 32.88
C ASP A 73 0.55 4.94 32.01
N TYR A 74 0.84 4.72 30.72
CA TYR A 74 1.09 5.82 29.78
C TYR A 74 -0.16 6.67 29.51
N ILE A 75 -1.35 6.07 29.42
CA ILE A 75 -2.61 6.81 29.31
C ILE A 75 -2.82 7.72 30.53
N VAL A 76 -2.56 7.22 31.74
CA VAL A 76 -2.69 8.01 32.97
C VAL A 76 -1.69 9.17 32.98
N LEU A 77 -0.44 8.92 32.58
CA LEU A 77 0.58 9.95 32.45
C LEU A 77 0.13 11.07 31.49
N LEU A 78 -0.30 10.71 30.28
CA LEU A 78 -0.75 11.68 29.28
C LEU A 78 -1.96 12.48 29.76
N LYS A 79 -2.95 11.83 30.38
CA LYS A 79 -4.12 12.52 30.97
C LYS A 79 -3.70 13.53 32.03
N THR A 80 -2.73 13.15 32.88
CA THR A 80 -2.22 14.03 33.93
C THR A 80 -1.48 15.22 33.33
N GLN A 81 -0.65 15.01 32.31
CA GLN A 81 0.05 16.10 31.62
C GLN A 81 -0.93 17.09 30.99
N VAL A 82 -1.95 16.59 30.27
CA VAL A 82 -3.01 17.43 29.69
C VAL A 82 -3.77 18.20 30.77
N PHE A 83 -4.10 17.56 31.89
CA PHE A 83 -4.79 18.20 32.99
C PHE A 83 -3.97 19.35 33.61
N VAL A 84 -2.66 19.14 33.83
CA VAL A 84 -1.76 20.18 34.34
C VAL A 84 -1.68 21.34 33.36
N LEU A 85 -1.50 21.07 32.06
CA LEU A 85 -1.47 22.11 31.02
C LEU A 85 -2.76 22.91 30.97
N GLN A 86 -3.92 22.25 31.07
CA GLN A 86 -5.21 22.92 31.14
C GLN A 86 -5.28 23.84 32.37
N LYS A 87 -4.82 23.38 33.54
CA LYS A 87 -4.81 24.22 34.74
C LYS A 87 -3.91 25.44 34.56
N LEU A 88 -2.73 25.28 33.98
CA LEU A 88 -1.86 26.41 33.68
C LEU A 88 -2.53 27.43 32.75
N ILE A 89 -3.26 26.97 31.73
CA ILE A 89 -4.05 27.84 30.87
C ILE A 89 -5.16 28.53 31.65
N ASP A 90 -5.91 27.82 32.51
CA ASP A 90 -6.97 28.42 33.33
C ASP A 90 -6.40 29.54 34.23
N PHE A 91 -5.24 29.30 34.87
CA PHE A 91 -4.58 30.23 35.77
C PHE A 91 -4.00 31.47 35.06
N TYR A 92 -3.30 31.27 33.93
CA TYR A 92 -2.56 32.35 33.26
C TYR A 92 -3.29 32.94 32.05
N GLY A 93 -4.16 32.19 31.39
CA GLY A 93 -4.93 32.62 30.23
C GLY A 93 -6.11 33.55 30.56
N SER A 94 -6.48 33.65 31.84
CA SER A 94 -7.53 34.53 32.34
C SER A 94 -7.01 35.90 32.82
N GLN A 95 -5.70 36.17 32.71
CA GLN A 95 -5.13 37.48 33.07
C GLN A 95 -5.61 38.55 32.07
N PRO A 96 -6.40 39.55 32.50
CA PRO A 96 -6.64 40.72 31.68
C PRO A 96 -5.28 41.41 31.50
N GLN A 97 -4.88 41.67 30.26
CA GLN A 97 -3.82 42.64 30.01
C GLN A 97 -4.32 44.00 30.47
N GLU A 98 -4.09 44.35 31.74
CA GLU A 98 -4.15 45.73 32.19
C GLU A 98 -2.98 46.44 31.51
N ASN A 99 -3.27 47.08 30.37
CA ASN A 99 -2.36 47.98 29.69
C ASN A 99 -2.02 49.14 30.65
N PRO A 100 -0.78 49.27 31.14
CA PRO A 100 -0.42 50.33 32.10
C PRO A 100 -0.26 51.71 31.45
N ASN A 101 -0.62 51.89 30.17
CA ASN A 101 -0.38 53.13 29.41
C ASN A 101 -1.69 53.75 28.87
N ALA A 102 -2.66 53.98 29.75
CA ALA A 102 -3.86 54.75 29.44
C ALA A 102 -4.12 55.85 30.47
N VAL A 103 -3.17 56.79 30.63
CA VAL A 103 -3.40 58.18 31.10
C VAL A 103 -2.34 59.07 30.46
#